data_AF-T0ZUP0-F1
#
_entry.id   AF-T0ZUP0-F1
#
_cell.length_a   1.000
_cell.length_b   1.000
_cell.length_c   1.000
_cell.angle_alpha   90.00
_cell.angle_beta   90.00
_cell.angle_gamma   90.00
#
_symmetry.space_group_name_H-M   'P 1'
#
loop_
_entity.id
_entity.type
_entity.pdbx_description
1 polymer ?
#
loop_
_entity_poly.entity_id
_entity_poly.type
_entity_poly.pdbx_seq_one_letter_code
_entity_poly.pdbx_strand_id
1 'polypeptide(L)' 'MVRSRPGAAAVTAAGAVPVEADLLEPSSLREAMAGCALVYHAGGLNSMCPREPGRLFEVNVQGSANVITAAAAAGV' A
#
# COMPACT_ATOMS: atom_id res chain seq x y z
N MET A 1 -4.77 0.73 -4.47
CA MET A 1 -4.81 0.96 -3.00
C MET A 1 -4.76 2.46 -2.72
N VAL A 2 -5.55 2.97 -1.78
CA VAL A 2 -5.62 4.40 -1.39
C VAL A 2 -5.80 4.52 0.13
N ARG A 3 -5.38 5.67 0.69
CA ARG A 3 -5.47 5.97 2.14
C ARG A 3 -6.28 7.22 2.47
N SER A 4 -6.90 7.83 1.46
CA SER A 4 -7.64 9.09 1.63
C SER A 4 -8.68 9.26 0.54
N ARG A 5 -9.73 10.03 0.86
CA ARG A 5 -10.79 10.38 -0.11
C ARG A 5 -10.25 11.08 -1.36
N PRO A 6 -9.31 12.05 -1.26
CA PRO A 6 -8.70 12.64 -2.46
C PRO A 6 -7.96 11.61 -3.32
N GLY A 7 -7.25 10.66 -2.69
CA GLY A 7 -6.60 9.57 -3.42
C GLY A 7 -7.61 8.66 -4.14
N ALA A 8 -8.71 8.31 -3.48
CA ALA A 8 -9.79 7.52 -4.08
C ALA A 8 -10.41 8.22 -5.29
N ALA A 9 -10.65 9.53 -5.19
CA ALA A 9 -11.16 10.33 -6.30
C ALA A 9 -10.19 10.38 -7.48
N ALA A 10 -8.88 10.54 -7.23
CA ALA A 10 -7.86 10.55 -8.27
C ALA A 10 -7.76 9.21 -9.02
N VAL A 11 -7.79 8.08 -8.28
CA VAL A 11 -7.79 6.73 -8.89
C VAL A 11 -9.04 6.49 -9.72
N THR A 12 -10.21 6.91 -9.22
CA THR A 12 -11.48 6.81 -9.96
C THR A 12 -11.42 7.64 -11.25
N ALA A 13 -10.92 8.88 -11.18
CA ALA A 13 -10.78 9.75 -12.34
C ALA A 13 -9.81 9.19 -13.41
N ALA A 14 -8.85 8.34 -13.00
CA ALA A 14 -7.96 7.62 -13.89
C ALA A 14 -8.56 6.33 -14.50
N GLY A 15 -9.83 6.02 -14.21
CA GLY A 15 -10.53 4.84 -14.75
C GLY A 15 -10.27 3.53 -14.01
N ALA A 16 -9.68 3.59 -12.81
CA ALA A 16 -9.42 2.41 -11.97
C ALA A 16 -10.34 2.37 -10.74
N VAL A 17 -10.48 1.19 -10.14
CA VAL A 17 -11.27 1.00 -8.90
C VAL A 17 -10.37 1.25 -7.69
N PRO A 18 -10.65 2.27 -6.86
CA PRO A 18 -9.91 2.46 -5.61
C PRO A 18 -10.28 1.38 -4.60
N VAL A 19 -9.27 0.90 -3.88
CA VAL A 19 -9.44 -0.02 -2.74
C VAL A 19 -8.72 0.61 -1.56
N GLU A 20 -9.40 0.76 -0.42
CA GLU A 20 -8.79 1.32 0.80
C GLU A 20 -7.87 0.28 1.44
N ALA A 21 -6.60 0.64 1.67
CA ALA A 21 -5.62 -0.20 2.36
C ALA A 21 -4.42 0.64 2.81
N ASP A 22 -3.77 0.23 3.90
CA ASP A 22 -2.52 0.83 4.40
C ASP A 22 -1.39 -0.22 4.43
N LEU A 23 -0.17 0.19 4.08
CA LEU A 23 1.02 -0.66 4.11
C LEU A 23 1.33 -1.19 5.51
N LEU A 24 0.89 -0.48 6.55
CA LEU A 24 1.08 -0.86 7.95
C LEU A 24 -0.09 -1.68 8.53
N GLU A 25 -1.12 -1.97 7.73
CA GLU A 25 -2.30 -2.76 8.13
C GLU A 25 -2.41 -4.04 7.28
N PRO A 26 -1.75 -5.15 7.68
CA PRO A 26 -1.59 -6.35 6.84
C PRO A 26 -2.89 -7.02 6.40
N SER A 27 -3.95 -6.95 7.22
CA SER A 27 -5.28 -7.48 6.85
C SER A 27 -5.85 -6.75 5.64
N SER A 28 -5.75 -5.42 5.62
CA SER A 28 -6.25 -4.59 4.51
C SER A 28 -5.52 -4.89 3.20
N LEU A 29 -4.22 -5.20 3.26
CA LEU A 29 -3.44 -5.57 2.08
C LEU A 29 -3.89 -6.91 1.51
N ARG A 30 -4.10 -7.93 2.36
CA ARG A 30 -4.60 -9.24 1.93
C ARG A 30 -5.96 -9.13 1.25
N GLU A 31 -6.88 -8.36 1.84
CA GLU A 31 -8.20 -8.12 1.26
C GLU A 31 -8.10 -7.38 -0.07
N ALA A 32 -7.22 -6.38 -0.17
CA ALA A 32 -7.01 -5.62 -1.39
C ALA A 32 -6.35 -6.42 -2.53
N MET A 33 -5.61 -7.49 -2.20
CA MET A 33 -4.92 -8.35 -3.17
C MET A 33 -5.73 -9.60 -3.55
N ALA A 34 -6.87 -9.86 -2.89
CA ALA A 34 -7.67 -11.04 -3.17
C ALA A 34 -8.17 -11.06 -4.63
N GLY A 35 -7.84 -12.13 -5.35
CA GLY A 35 -8.21 -12.30 -6.76
C GLY A 35 -7.34 -11.52 -7.76
N CYS A 36 -6.30 -10.81 -7.30
CA CYS A 36 -5.29 -10.24 -8.19
C CYS A 36 -4.35 -11.33 -8.71
N ALA A 37 -3.91 -11.20 -9.97
CA ALA A 37 -2.88 -12.07 -10.55
C ALA A 37 -1.47 -11.44 -10.52
N LEU A 38 -1.38 -10.14 -10.21
CA LEU A 38 -0.13 -9.38 -10.16
C LEU A 38 -0.29 -8.19 -9.22
N VAL A 39 0.75 -7.88 -8.46
CA VAL A 39 0.84 -6.68 -7.61
C VAL A 39 2.04 -5.84 -8.03
N TYR A 40 1.80 -4.55 -8.27
CA TYR A 40 2.86 -3.55 -8.40
C TYR A 40 3.03 -2.82 -7.08
N HIS A 41 4.22 -2.91 -6.46
CA HIS A 41 4.55 -2.15 -5.26
C HIS A 41 5.37 -0.91 -5.61
N ALA A 42 4.76 0.26 -5.47
CA ALA A 42 5.41 1.56 -5.63
C ALA A 42 5.04 2.53 -4.50
N GLY A 43 4.60 1.99 -3.35
CA GLY A 43 4.22 2.78 -2.18
C GLY A 43 5.41 3.02 -1.26
N GLY A 44 5.54 4.26 -0.76
CA GLY A 44 6.58 4.62 0.20
C GLY A 44 6.41 6.04 0.74
N LEU A 45 7.10 6.33 1.82
CA LEU A 45 7.28 7.66 2.37
C LEU A 45 8.61 8.23 1.87
N ASN A 46 8.55 9.41 1.24
CA ASN A 46 9.73 10.16 0.82
C ASN A 46 9.75 11.50 1.56
N SER A 47 10.82 11.79 2.30
CA SER A 47 10.97 13.01 3.08
C SER A 47 12.44 13.40 3.23
N MET A 48 12.74 14.67 3.02
CA MET A 48 14.07 15.25 3.20
C MET A 48 14.21 15.81 4.61
N CYS A 49 15.25 15.40 5.34
CA CYS A 49 15.46 15.75 6.76
C CYS A 49 14.22 15.48 7.63
N PRO A 50 13.76 14.20 7.71
CA PRO A 50 12.56 13.86 8.46
C PRO A 50 12.73 14.17 9.95
N ARG A 51 11.70 14.76 10.56
CA ARG A 51 11.63 14.92 12.02
C ARG A 51 11.65 13.56 12.75
N GLU A 52 11.07 12.55 12.12
CA GLU A 52 10.98 11.18 12.63
C GLU A 52 11.55 10.21 11.59
N PRO A 53 12.87 9.96 11.59
CA PRO A 53 13.49 9.04 10.65
C PRO A 53 12.93 7.61 10.72
N GLY A 54 12.48 7.18 11.90
CA GLY A 54 11.86 5.86 12.10
C GLY A 54 10.64 5.62 11.22
N ARG A 55 9.85 6.66 10.91
CA ARG A 55 8.68 6.54 10.02
C ARG A 55 9.04 6.15 8.60
N LEU A 56 10.24 6.53 8.12
CA LEU A 56 10.73 6.05 6.82
C LEU A 56 10.98 4.54 6.85
N PHE A 57 11.56 4.02 7.92
CA PHE A 57 11.81 2.58 8.06
C PHE A 57 10.52 1.80 8.22
N GLU A 58 9.60 2.27 9.07
CA GLU A 58 8.29 1.64 9.22
C GLU A 58 7.55 1.55 7.88
N VAL A 59 7.42 2.65 7.15
CA VAL A 59 6.66 2.64 5.90
C VAL A 59 7.41 1.88 4.80
N ASN A 60 8.70 2.16 4.60
CA ASN A 60 9.42 1.67 3.42
C ASN A 60 9.97 0.26 3.60
N VAL A 61 10.36 -0.12 4.82
CA VAL A 61 10.91 -1.47 5.10
C VAL A 61 9.80 -2.38 5.59
N GLN A 62 9.17 -2.06 6.71
CA GLN A 62 8.12 -2.91 7.27
C GLN A 62 6.90 -2.97 6.34
N GLY A 63 6.49 -1.84 5.77
CA GLY A 63 5.38 -1.80 4.80
C GLY A 63 5.64 -2.64 3.54
N SER A 64 6.88 -2.63 3.01
CA SER A 64 7.24 -3.49 1.87
C SER A 64 7.22 -4.97 2.24
N ALA A 65 7.71 -5.33 3.44
CA ALA A 65 7.62 -6.70 3.93
C ALA A 65 6.16 -7.16 4.05
N ASN A 66 5.28 -6.31 4.60
CA ASN A 66 3.85 -6.59 4.71
C ASN A 66 3.20 -6.84 3.34
N VAL A 67 3.56 -6.06 2.31
CA VAL A 67 3.06 -6.24 0.93
C VAL A 67 3.46 -7.59 0.37
N ILE A 68 4.73 -7.98 0.51
CA ILE A 68 5.23 -9.28 0.02
C ILE A 68 4.50 -10.44 0.72
N THR A 69 4.37 -10.37 2.05
CA THR A 69 3.65 -11.38 2.83
C THR A 69 2.18 -11.46 2.45
N ALA A 70 1.51 -10.32 2.26
CA ALA A 70 0.10 -10.28 1.87
C ALA A 70 -0.12 -10.83 0.44
N ALA A 71 0.75 -10.49 -0.50
CA ALA A 71 0.70 -10.99 -1.87
C ALA A 71 0.85 -12.52 -1.90
N ALA A 72 1.86 -13.06 -1.21
CA ALA A 72 2.07 -14.50 -1.08
C ALA A 72 0.86 -15.20 -0.43
N ALA A 73 0.27 -14.61 0.60
CA ALA A 73 -0.92 -15.16 1.27
C ALA A 73 -2.19 -15.09 0.40
N ALA A 74 -2.26 -14.16 -0.55
CA ALA A 74 -3.36 -14.03 -1.51
C ALA A 74 -3.19 -14.90 -2.76
N GLY A 75 -2.04 -15.58 -2.92
CA GLY A 75 -1.74 -16.40 -4.08
C GLY A 75 -1.39 -15.59 -5.33
N VAL A 76 -0.90 -14.37 -5.15
CA VAL A 76 -0.34 -13.51 -6.20
C VAL A 76 1.07 -13.98 -6.57
#